data_AF-A0A5J4YIG2-F1
#
_entry.id   AF-A0A5J4YIG2-F1
#
_cell.length_a   1.000
_cell.length_b   1.000
_cell.length_c   1.000
_cell.angle_alpha   90.00
_cell.angle_beta   90.00
_cell.angle_gamma   90.00
#
_symmetry.space_group_name_H-M   'P 1'
#
loop_
_entity.id
_entity.type
_entity.pdbx_description
1 polymer ?
#
loop_
_entity_poly.entity_id
_entity_poly.type
_entity_poly.pdbx_seq_one_letter_code
_entity_poly.pdbx_strand_id
1 'polypeptide(L)'
;MHFCPLCGTLLFVETCDTGVQFFCRTCPYVHAVNGSILKEVSGLKHKEVDDVMGGESRWELADSTQTNCPKCSHGMAYFFQMQTRSADEPATTFYRCANSACANQWKEN
;
A
#
# COMPACT_ATOMS: atom_id res chain seq x y z
N MET A 1 -3.29 22.92 3.15
CA MET A 1 -1.86 22.89 2.74
C MET A 1 -1.48 24.29 2.32
N HIS A 2 -0.41 24.88 2.85
CA HIS A 2 -0.01 26.27 2.58
C HIS A 2 1.21 26.32 1.66
N PHE A 3 1.16 27.19 0.64
CA PHE A 3 2.21 27.37 -0.35
C PHE A 3 2.81 28.77 -0.25
N CYS A 4 4.10 28.90 -0.58
CA CYS A 4 4.76 30.18 -0.62
C CYS A 4 4.28 30.99 -1.85
N PRO A 5 3.86 32.26 -1.69
CA PRO A 5 3.41 33.09 -2.80
C PRO A 5 4.52 33.47 -3.79
N LEU A 6 5.79 33.35 -3.39
CA LEU A 6 6.94 33.75 -4.21
C LEU A 6 7.48 32.62 -5.08
N CYS A 7 7.54 31.40 -4.54
CA CYS A 7 8.19 30.25 -5.21
C CYS A 7 7.26 29.05 -5.41
N GLY A 8 6.00 29.12 -4.98
CA GLY A 8 5.03 28.01 -5.09
C GLY A 8 5.40 26.76 -4.28
N THR A 9 6.50 26.79 -3.52
CA THR A 9 6.96 25.65 -2.72
C THR A 9 6.10 25.49 -1.47
N LEU A 10 5.90 24.25 -1.03
CA LEU A 10 5.16 23.94 0.19
C LEU A 10 5.88 24.50 1.42
N LEU A 11 5.15 25.22 2.28
CA LEU A 11 5.70 25.83 3.48
C LEU A 11 5.86 24.80 4.60
N PHE A 12 7.00 24.87 5.29
CA PHE A 12 7.32 24.02 6.43
C PHE A 12 6.95 24.71 7.73
N VAL A 13 6.60 23.93 8.74
CA VAL A 13 6.26 24.43 10.07
C VAL A 13 7.50 24.40 10.96
N GLU A 14 7.78 25.51 11.62
CA GLU A 14 8.78 25.60 12.68
C GLU A 14 8.11 26.16 13.95
N THR A 15 8.51 25.63 15.10
CA THR A 15 8.09 26.11 16.41
C THR A 15 9.20 26.97 17.00
N CYS A 16 8.93 28.26 17.20
CA CYS A 16 9.81 29.18 17.92
C CYS A 16 9.21 29.51 19.29
N ASP A 17 10.00 30.11 20.19
CA ASP A 17 9.56 30.51 21.53
C ASP A 17 8.29 31.38 21.55
N THR A 18 8.03 32.13 20.48
CA THR A 18 6.89 33.05 20.35
C THR A 18 5.69 32.47 19.60
N GLY A 19 5.76 31.23 19.10
CA GLY A 19 4.65 30.56 18.43
C GLY A 19 5.06 29.69 17.24
N VAL A 20 4.07 29.33 16.43
CA VAL A 20 4.26 28.51 15.24
C VAL A 20 4.44 29.41 14.02
N GLN A 21 5.49 29.18 13.24
CA GLN A 21 5.75 29.91 12.01
C GLN A 21 5.86 28.96 10.81
N PHE A 22 5.33 29.41 9.67
CA PHE A 22 5.58 28.78 8.39
C PHE A 22 6.79 29.42 7.73
N PHE A 23 7.77 28.63 7.31
CA PHE A 23 8.93 29.11 6.58
C PHE A 23 9.11 28.36 5.26
N CYS A 24 9.68 29.03 4.27
CA CYS A 24 10.10 28.39 3.03
C CYS A 24 11.58 28.00 3.11
N ARG A 25 11.95 26.85 2.52
CA ARG A 25 13.37 26.44 2.42
C ARG A 25 14.11 27.11 1.27
N THR A 26 13.37 27.58 0.27
CA THR A 26 13.93 28.10 -0.99
C THR A 26 14.01 29.63 -0.99
N CYS A 27 13.22 30.31 -0.15
CA CYS A 27 13.18 31.76 -0.09
C CYS A 27 13.01 32.24 1.36
N PRO A 28 13.38 33.51 1.68
CA PRO A 28 13.30 34.05 3.03
C PRO A 28 11.86 34.41 3.48
N TYR A 29 10.84 33.80 2.86
CA TYR A 29 9.45 34.04 3.22
C TYR A 29 9.11 33.32 4.54
N VAL A 30 8.63 34.09 5.51
CA VAL A 30 8.16 33.62 6.81
C VAL A 30 6.76 34.16 7.07
N HIS A 31 5.87 33.29 7.55
CA HIS A 31 4.50 33.64 7.88
C HIS A 31 4.16 33.11 9.29
N ALA A 32 4.02 34.02 10.24
CA ALA A 32 3.60 33.67 11.60
C ALA A 32 2.14 33.19 11.62
N VAL A 33 1.87 32.12 12.35
CA VAL A 33 0.53 31.53 12.44
C VAL A 33 -0.09 31.95 13.76
N ASN A 34 -1.07 32.85 13.70
CA ASN A 34 -1.79 33.34 14.89
C ASN A 34 -2.95 32.44 15.33
N GLY A 35 -2.99 31.17 14.89
CA GLY A 35 -4.05 30.23 15.22
C GLY A 35 -3.49 28.81 15.41
N SER A 36 -4.03 28.07 16.37
CA SER A 36 -3.70 26.66 16.55
C SER A 36 -4.04 25.88 15.29
N ILE A 37 -3.02 25.41 14.56
CA ILE A 37 -3.22 24.48 13.45
C ILE A 37 -3.67 23.15 14.07
N LEU A 38 -4.98 22.95 14.12
CA LEU A 38 -5.57 21.67 14.47
C LEU A 38 -5.22 20.72 13.32
N LYS A 39 -4.15 19.94 13.50
CA LYS A 39 -4.00 18.71 12.75
C LYS A 39 -5.04 17.76 13.33
N GLU A 40 -6.27 17.83 12.81
CA GLU A 40 -7.24 16.75 13.01
C GLU A 40 -6.63 15.50 12.36
N VAL A 41 -5.81 14.79 13.12
CA VAL A 41 -5.52 13.39 12.89
C VAL A 41 -6.79 12.66 13.32
N SER A 42 -7.85 12.83 12.53
CA SER A 42 -9.00 11.95 12.63
C SER A 42 -8.44 10.54 12.49
N GLY A 43 -8.58 9.77 13.58
CA GLY A 43 -7.90 8.49 13.76
C GLY A 43 -8.03 7.65 12.50
N LEU A 44 -6.95 7.63 11.71
CA LEU A 44 -6.82 6.75 10.56
C LEU A 44 -6.74 5.36 11.16
N LYS A 45 -7.90 4.73 11.34
CA LYS A 45 -7.97 3.29 11.50
C LYS A 45 -7.20 2.74 10.31
N HIS A 46 -6.11 2.02 10.63
CA HIS A 46 -5.36 1.30 9.63
C HIS A 46 -6.38 0.52 8.82
N LYS A 47 -6.44 0.79 7.51
CA LYS A 47 -7.29 0.00 6.63
C LYS A 47 -6.76 -1.41 6.78
N GLU A 48 -7.59 -2.33 7.29
CA GLU A 48 -7.20 -3.73 7.37
C GLU A 48 -6.65 -4.09 5.98
N VAL A 49 -5.42 -4.58 5.96
CA VAL A 49 -4.77 -4.97 4.72
C VAL A 49 -5.65 -6.09 4.18
N ASP A 50 -6.55 -5.75 3.26
CA ASP A 50 -7.27 -6.74 2.48
C ASP A 50 -6.18 -7.65 1.92
N ASP A 51 -6.18 -8.89 2.38
CA ASP A 51 -5.15 -9.87 2.07
C ASP A 51 -5.01 -9.84 0.54
N VAL A 52 -3.81 -9.57 0.03
CA VAL A 52 -3.60 -9.21 -1.39
C VAL A 52 -4.14 -10.31 -2.33
N MET A 53 -4.31 -11.51 -1.79
CA MET A 53 -4.88 -12.68 -2.47
C MET A 53 -6.42 -12.81 -2.41
N GLY A 54 -7.13 -11.82 -1.85
CA GLY A 54 -8.59 -11.70 -1.91
C GLY A 54 -9.35 -12.89 -1.32
N GLY A 55 -9.25 -13.11 -0.01
CA GLY A 55 -10.11 -14.05 0.71
C GLY A 55 -10.26 -15.44 0.07
N GLU A 56 -11.32 -16.17 0.42
CA GLU A 56 -11.60 -17.49 -0.17
C GLU A 56 -12.25 -17.37 -1.56
N SER A 57 -13.05 -16.32 -1.77
CA SER A 57 -13.87 -16.12 -2.97
C SER A 57 -13.09 -15.90 -4.26
N ARG A 58 -11.87 -15.37 -4.19
CA ARG A 58 -11.04 -15.16 -5.38
C ARG A 58 -10.45 -16.46 -5.93
N TRP A 59 -10.40 -17.50 -5.10
CA TRP A 59 -9.95 -18.83 -5.51
C TRP A 59 -11.09 -19.70 -6.07
N GLU A 60 -12.35 -19.36 -5.78
CA GLU A 60 -13.52 -20.07 -6.35
C GLU A 60 -13.63 -19.87 -7.86
N LEU A 61 -13.11 -18.74 -8.37
CA LEU A 61 -13.09 -18.38 -9.79
C LEU A 61 -11.73 -18.64 -10.46
N ALA A 62 -10.74 -19.12 -9.71
CA ALA A 62 -9.39 -19.33 -10.23
C ALA A 62 -9.33 -20.63 -11.04
N ASP A 63 -8.61 -20.60 -12.17
CA ASP A 63 -8.39 -21.78 -12.98
C ASP A 63 -7.59 -22.83 -12.22
N SER A 64 -7.82 -24.11 -12.54
CA SER A 64 -7.10 -25.23 -11.93
C SER A 64 -6.01 -25.75 -12.87
N THR A 65 -4.81 -25.94 -12.33
CA THR A 65 -3.66 -26.53 -13.04
C THR A 65 -3.17 -27.77 -12.31
N GLN A 66 -2.64 -28.73 -13.07
CA GLN A 66 -1.97 -29.92 -12.53
C GLN A 66 -0.55 -29.58 -12.07
N THR A 67 -0.42 -28.96 -10.90
CA THR A 67 0.86 -28.66 -10.24
C THR A 67 0.93 -29.35 -8.89
N ASN A 68 2.08 -29.98 -8.61
CA ASN A 68 2.33 -30.63 -7.33
C ASN A 68 2.52 -29.61 -6.21
N CYS A 69 1.69 -29.67 -5.18
CA CYS A 69 1.87 -28.83 -3.99
C CYS A 69 3.15 -29.23 -3.22
N PRO A 70 4.03 -28.28 -2.85
CA PRO A 70 5.29 -28.59 -2.16
C PRO A 70 5.10 -29.17 -0.75
N LYS A 71 3.89 -29.05 -0.16
CA LYS A 71 3.60 -29.48 1.22
C LYS A 71 2.88 -30.82 1.30
N CYS A 72 1.89 -31.05 0.44
CA CYS A 72 1.05 -32.25 0.49
C CYS A 72 1.19 -33.13 -0.76
N SER A 73 2.06 -32.78 -1.70
CA SER A 73 2.29 -33.50 -2.97
C SER A 73 1.02 -33.75 -3.82
N HIS A 74 -0.06 -33.05 -3.51
CA HIS A 74 -1.31 -33.14 -4.26
C HIS A 74 -1.12 -32.54 -5.66
N GLY A 75 -1.56 -33.24 -6.69
CA GLY A 75 -1.33 -32.89 -8.10
C GLY A 75 -2.30 -31.86 -8.69
N MET A 76 -3.07 -31.15 -7.87
CA MET A 76 -4.00 -30.10 -8.31
C MET A 76 -3.83 -28.83 -7.48
N ALA A 77 -3.73 -27.69 -8.16
CA ALA A 77 -3.64 -26.37 -7.56
C ALA A 77 -4.46 -25.36 -8.36
N TYR A 78 -5.11 -24.44 -7.66
CA TYR A 78 -5.70 -23.24 -8.26
C TYR A 78 -4.60 -22.22 -8.54
N PHE A 79 -4.68 -21.52 -9.67
CA PHE A 79 -3.72 -20.48 -10.00
C PHE A 79 -4.41 -19.24 -10.56
N PHE A 80 -3.79 -18.09 -10.31
CA PHE A 80 -4.13 -16.85 -11.01
C PHE A 80 -2.88 -16.02 -11.25
N GLN A 81 -2.93 -15.16 -12.26
CA GLN A 81 -1.82 -14.28 -12.61
C GLN A 81 -2.18 -12.85 -12.25
N MET A 82 -1.26 -12.15 -11.58
CA MET A 82 -1.45 -10.75 -11.22
C MET A 82 -0.18 -9.96 -11.51
N GLN A 83 -0.37 -8.80 -12.13
CA GLN A 83 0.68 -7.80 -12.24
C GLN A 83 0.85 -7.07 -10.92
N THR A 84 1.95 -7.37 -10.23
CA THR A 84 2.29 -6.74 -8.95
C THR A 84 3.18 -5.51 -9.12
N ARG A 85 3.76 -5.32 -10.31
CA ARG A 85 4.72 -4.26 -10.65
C ARG A 85 4.38 -3.62 -12.01
N SER A 86 5.23 -2.71 -12.47
CA SER A 86 5.08 -2.03 -13.77
C SER A 86 4.86 -3.01 -14.91
N ALA A 87 4.17 -2.56 -15.96
CA ALA A 87 3.81 -3.39 -17.12
C ALA A 87 5.02 -3.97 -17.89
N ASP A 88 6.23 -3.52 -17.60
CA ASP A 88 7.48 -4.01 -18.20
C ASP A 88 7.96 -5.37 -17.63
N GLU A 89 7.41 -5.85 -16.50
CA GLU A 89 7.73 -7.16 -15.93
C GLU A 89 6.65 -8.21 -16.25
N PRO A 90 7.03 -9.50 -16.40
CA PRO A 90 6.06 -10.58 -16.61
C PRO A 90 5.13 -10.74 -15.40
N ALA A 91 3.90 -11.19 -15.66
CA ALA A 91 2.91 -11.39 -14.60
C ALA A 91 3.35 -12.46 -13.60
N THR A 92 3.26 -12.16 -12.31
CA THR A 92 3.55 -13.13 -11.24
C THR A 92 2.39 -14.11 -11.14
N THR A 93 2.70 -15.41 -11.13
CA THR A 93 1.69 -16.47 -10.97
C THR A 93 1.61 -16.87 -9.50
N PHE A 94 0.40 -16.85 -8.95
CA PHE A 94 0.11 -17.31 -7.59
C PHE A 94 -0.63 -18.64 -7.64
N TYR A 95 -0.20 -19.58 -6.81
CA TYR A 95 -0.79 -20.90 -6.67
C TYR A 95 -1.38 -21.10 -5.28
N ARG A 96 -2.51 -21.81 -5.19
CA ARG A 96 -3.09 -22.33 -3.96
C ARG A 96 -3.42 -23.80 -4.13
N CYS A 97 -3.03 -24.62 -3.15
CA CYS A 97 -3.38 -26.04 -3.18
C CYS A 97 -4.91 -26.23 -3.19
N ALA A 98 -5.42 -27.08 -4.08
CA ALA A 98 -6.84 -27.40 -4.17
C ALA A 98 -7.35 -28.28 -3.01
N ASN A 99 -6.43 -28.82 -2.18
CA ASN A 99 -6.79 -29.57 -1.00
C ASN A 99 -7.15 -28.61 0.16
N SER A 100 -8.42 -28.63 0.59
CA SER A 100 -8.96 -27.83 1.68
C SER A 100 -8.22 -28.02 3.02
N ALA A 101 -7.57 -29.18 3.24
CA ALA A 101 -6.79 -29.43 4.45
C ALA A 101 -5.36 -28.83 4.43
N CYS A 102 -4.84 -28.53 3.23
CA CYS A 102 -3.48 -27.97 3.07
C CYS A 102 -3.52 -26.46 2.86
N ALA A 103 -4.38 -25.99 1.95
CA ALA A 103 -4.58 -24.59 1.55
C ALA A 103 -3.29 -23.77 1.38
N ASN A 104 -2.16 -24.43 1.11
CA ASN A 104 -0.86 -23.77 1.03
C ASN A 104 -0.81 -22.88 -0.20
N GLN A 105 -0.26 -21.68 -0.04
CA GLN A 105 -0.11 -20.70 -1.11
C GLN A 105 1.38 -20.51 -1.41
N TRP A 106 1.73 -20.48 -2.69
CA TRP A 106 3.09 -20.18 -3.14
C TRP A 106 3.04 -19.36 -4.43
N LYS A 107 4.14 -18.70 -4.75
CA LYS A 107 4.28 -17.87 -5.95
C LYS A 107 5.38 -18.42 -6.85
N GLU A 108 5.18 -18.29 -8.15
CA GLU A 108 6.15 -18.62 -9.18
C GLU A 108 6.32 -17.40 -10.10
N ASN A 109 7.56 -17.08 -10.43
CA ASN A 109 7.96 -15.93 -11.24
C ASN A 109 8.82 -16.39 -12.41
#